data_AF-A0A379UTB1-F1
#
_entry.id   AF-A0A379UTB1-F1
#
_cell.length_a   1.000
_cell.length_b   1.000
_cell.length_c   1.000
_cell.angle_alpha   90.00
_cell.angle_beta   90.00
_cell.angle_gamma   90.00
#
_symmetry.space_group_name_H-M   'P 1'
#
loop_
_entity.id
_entity.type
_entity.pdbx_description
1 polymer ?
#
loop_
_entity_poly.entity_id
_entity_poly.type
_entity_poly.pdbx_seq_one_letter_code
_entity_poly.pdbx_strand_id
1 'polypeptide(L)'
;MSRVSPTVGWQPTKVTGSGLVIETSGGGADDPDGGKYVSNAISLDHYAILELTDAQITTTGIYTQGISAADGSTLTLTDSTLTIDGNFGVMTLYTGSEATLNDTTVQAANGSSVQVQQGSTLNVLDGSKITLAQGQINVVAGNTATDEGSTLNLSDSSVSSAGTMSTIQGTNKAALNLTNATITHTNASGAAVQANNATTLDISGGNITSAGMGVYILASDARIDGATINADGDGIFITSKRKLDGYEDLNALTVNKAQVNSDTIALHVDTGTTINAPIVLTDSTFEAPEVIKLGSKAVIQANNTTLIGDVAQSDMSSSSLSLSQGSTLTGSVDAMFTTLSLDDTSQWNMTDPSTVGNLTNDGDITLGNASGSTGTLLTVAIP
;
A
#
# COMPACT_ATOMS: atom_id res chain seq x y z
N MET A 1 22.12 -4.26 19.35
CA MET A 1 22.50 -3.44 20.52
C MET A 1 21.68 -2.17 20.44
N SER A 2 20.62 -2.06 21.25
CA SER A 2 19.82 -0.85 21.30
C SER A 2 20.66 0.25 21.93
N ARG A 3 20.97 1.28 21.14
CA ARG A 3 21.58 2.48 21.67
C ARG A 3 20.45 3.29 22.26
N VAL A 4 20.21 3.12 23.55
CA VAL A 4 19.50 4.10 24.36
C VAL A 4 20.31 5.38 24.22
N SER A 5 19.86 6.32 23.38
CA SER A 5 20.43 7.66 23.36
C SER A 5 20.12 8.29 24.71
N PRO A 6 21.13 8.69 25.50
CA PRO A 6 20.89 9.41 26.72
C PRO A 6 20.29 10.76 26.33
N THR A 7 19.09 11.04 26.84
CA THR A 7 18.48 12.38 26.86
C THR A 7 19.48 13.35 27.48
N VAL A 8 20.24 14.06 26.64
CA VAL A 8 21.21 15.05 27.10
C VAL A 8 20.43 16.26 27.60
N GLY A 9 20.06 16.29 28.89
CA GLY A 9 19.68 17.49 29.62
C GLY A 9 18.40 18.25 29.20
N TRP A 10 17.73 17.87 28.12
CA TRP A 10 16.47 18.49 27.70
C TRP A 10 15.32 18.09 28.62
N GLN A 11 14.70 19.07 29.25
CA GLN A 11 13.42 18.90 29.93
C GLN A 11 12.31 19.15 28.90
N PRO A 12 11.47 18.16 28.58
CA PRO A 12 10.43 18.33 27.59
C PRO A 12 9.41 19.37 28.07
N THR A 13 8.97 20.24 27.15
CA THR A 13 7.83 21.13 27.41
C THR A 13 6.54 20.39 27.07
N LYS A 14 5.60 20.30 28.02
CA LYS A 14 4.28 19.71 27.80
C LYS A 14 3.19 20.77 27.83
N VAL A 15 2.36 20.79 26.80
CA VAL A 15 1.17 21.64 26.69
C VAL A 15 -0.04 20.77 26.42
N THR A 16 -1.13 21.04 27.15
CA THR A 16 -2.44 20.42 26.95
C THR A 16 -3.48 21.52 26.74
N GLY A 17 -4.36 21.38 25.76
CA GLY A 17 -5.38 22.39 25.46
C GLY A 17 -6.68 21.79 24.93
N SER A 18 -7.78 22.54 25.04
CA SER A 18 -9.07 22.14 24.46
C SER A 18 -9.83 23.34 23.88
N GLY A 19 -10.52 23.15 22.75
CA GLY A 19 -11.32 24.20 22.11
C GLY A 19 -10.50 25.31 21.45
N LEU A 20 -9.24 25.03 21.09
CA LEU A 20 -8.35 26.04 20.50
C LEU A 20 -8.68 26.26 19.03
N VAL A 21 -8.67 27.53 18.61
CA VAL A 21 -8.69 27.91 17.19
C VAL A 21 -7.31 28.46 16.82
N ILE A 22 -6.65 27.81 15.85
CA ILE A 22 -5.32 28.16 15.36
C ILE A 22 -5.43 28.49 13.87
N GLU A 23 -5.23 29.75 13.50
CA GLU A 23 -5.29 30.22 12.12
C GLU A 23 -3.93 30.73 11.66
N THR A 24 -3.47 30.25 10.50
CA THR A 24 -2.18 30.65 9.93
C THR A 24 -2.31 31.06 8.48
N SER A 25 -1.96 32.31 8.18
CA SER A 25 -2.06 32.90 6.84
C SER A 25 -0.74 33.50 6.33
N GLY A 26 0.35 33.36 7.09
CA GLY A 26 1.65 34.00 6.83
C GLY A 26 2.55 33.29 5.80
N GLY A 27 3.87 33.53 5.92
CA GLY A 27 4.90 32.99 5.04
C GLY A 27 5.15 33.82 3.76
N GLY A 28 6.09 33.37 2.92
CA GLY A 28 6.34 33.92 1.58
C GLY A 28 7.31 35.10 1.49
N ALA A 29 7.86 35.56 2.63
CA ALA A 29 9.01 36.46 2.64
C ALA A 29 10.25 35.76 2.07
N ASP A 30 11.13 36.52 1.41
CA ASP A 30 12.38 35.97 0.88
C ASP A 30 13.28 35.53 2.02
N ASP A 31 13.75 34.29 1.93
CA ASP A 31 14.78 33.77 2.81
C ASP A 31 16.16 34.27 2.32
N PRO A 32 16.96 34.95 3.16
CA PRO A 32 18.32 35.35 2.81
C PRO A 32 19.22 34.20 2.35
N ASP A 33 18.95 32.98 2.81
CA ASP A 33 19.68 31.76 2.45
C ASP A 33 19.09 31.08 1.20
N GLY A 34 18.05 31.66 0.61
CA GLY A 34 17.41 31.24 -0.63
C GLY A 34 16.07 30.54 -0.43
N GLY A 35 15.09 30.90 -1.24
CA GLY A 35 13.72 30.36 -1.14
C GLY A 35 12.77 31.31 -0.39
N LYS A 36 11.76 30.73 0.25
CA LYS A 36 10.68 31.47 0.92
C LYS A 36 10.47 30.93 2.33
N TYR A 37 10.28 31.83 3.29
CA TYR A 37 9.89 31.43 4.65
C TYR A 37 8.52 30.76 4.66
N VAL A 38 8.42 29.68 5.42
CA VAL A 38 7.19 28.90 5.61
C VAL A 38 6.64 29.19 7.00
N SER A 39 5.33 29.40 7.11
CA SER A 39 4.66 29.55 8.40
C SER A 39 3.93 28.26 8.76
N ASN A 40 4.30 27.66 9.90
CA ASN A 40 3.62 26.49 10.44
C ASN A 40 2.50 26.92 11.38
N ALA A 41 1.34 26.27 11.35
CA ALA A 41 0.31 26.50 12.36
C ALA A 41 0.72 25.91 13.72
N ILE A 42 1.35 24.73 13.69
CA ILE A 42 1.99 24.11 14.84
C ILE A 42 3.42 23.75 14.47
N SER A 43 4.38 24.14 15.31
CA SER A 43 5.78 23.73 15.21
C SER A 43 6.23 23.17 16.55
N LEU A 44 6.63 21.90 16.58
CA LEU A 44 7.15 21.21 17.75
C LEU A 44 8.58 20.77 17.49
N ASP A 45 9.45 20.99 18.47
CA ASP A 45 10.86 20.71 18.34
C ASP A 45 11.47 20.35 19.70
N HIS A 46 12.59 19.62 19.70
CA HIS A 46 13.35 19.22 20.88
C HIS A 46 12.51 18.54 21.97
N TYR A 47 11.89 17.39 21.64
CA TYR A 47 11.09 16.57 22.57
C TYR A 47 9.87 17.30 23.16
N ALA A 48 9.33 18.29 22.46
CA ALA A 48 8.11 18.98 22.89
C ALA A 48 6.89 18.04 22.80
N ILE A 49 5.97 18.18 23.75
CA ILE A 49 4.74 17.39 23.83
C ILE A 49 3.55 18.34 23.76
N LEU A 50 2.70 18.15 22.76
CA LEU A 50 1.46 18.90 22.60
C LEU A 50 0.27 17.95 22.48
N GLU A 51 -0.71 18.11 23.36
CA GLU A 51 -1.96 17.35 23.35
C GLU A 51 -3.12 18.34 23.22
N LEU A 52 -3.90 18.23 22.15
CA LEU A 52 -5.06 19.09 21.90
C LEU A 52 -6.31 18.24 21.69
N THR A 53 -7.41 18.71 22.27
CA THR A 53 -8.75 18.13 22.07
C THR A 53 -9.71 19.17 21.53
N ASP A 54 -10.58 18.82 20.58
CA ASP A 54 -11.55 19.77 19.99
C ASP A 54 -10.84 21.03 19.43
N ALA A 55 -9.69 20.86 18.80
CA ALA A 55 -8.96 21.96 18.18
C ALA A 55 -9.38 22.16 16.72
N GLN A 56 -9.42 23.41 16.29
CA GLN A 56 -9.65 23.80 14.90
C GLN A 56 -8.40 24.50 14.37
N ILE A 57 -7.72 23.86 13.44
CA ILE A 57 -6.46 24.34 12.88
C ILE A 57 -6.70 24.62 11.39
N THR A 58 -6.47 25.85 10.95
CA THR A 58 -6.70 26.27 9.56
C THR A 58 -5.50 27.00 9.00
N THR A 59 -5.08 26.65 7.79
CA THR A 59 -4.03 27.35 7.06
C THR A 59 -4.54 27.90 5.73
N THR A 60 -4.26 29.17 5.42
CA THR A 60 -4.79 29.85 4.22
C THR A 60 -3.75 30.51 3.33
N GLY A 61 -2.52 30.70 3.83
CA GLY A 61 -1.44 31.30 3.05
C GLY A 61 -0.75 30.27 2.15
N ILE A 62 -0.34 30.64 0.93
CA ILE A 62 0.29 29.71 -0.01
C ILE A 62 1.60 29.07 0.50
N TYR A 63 2.32 29.76 1.40
CA TYR A 63 3.55 29.29 2.06
C TYR A 63 3.29 28.89 3.52
N THR A 64 2.14 28.27 3.78
CA THR A 64 1.80 27.76 5.10
C THR A 64 1.75 26.24 5.11
N GLN A 65 2.13 25.67 6.25
CA GLN A 65 2.04 24.25 6.56
C GLN A 65 1.20 24.08 7.83
N GLY A 66 0.43 23.00 7.91
CA GLY A 66 -0.34 22.68 9.11
C GLY A 66 0.58 22.41 10.30
N ILE A 67 1.24 21.26 10.28
CA ILE A 67 2.02 20.77 11.42
C ILE A 67 3.46 20.46 10.99
N SER A 68 4.42 20.89 11.79
CA SER A 68 5.82 20.47 11.73
C SER A 68 6.22 19.92 13.09
N ALA A 69 6.72 18.69 13.15
CA ALA A 69 7.25 18.10 14.37
C ALA A 69 8.61 17.44 14.12
N ALA A 70 9.53 17.64 15.06
CA ALA A 70 10.93 17.32 14.92
C ALA A 70 11.53 16.76 16.22
N ASP A 71 12.70 16.14 16.10
CA ASP A 71 13.61 15.83 17.22
C ASP A 71 12.91 15.17 18.41
N GLY A 72 12.22 14.06 18.14
CA GLY A 72 11.52 13.28 19.15
C GLY A 72 10.29 13.94 19.77
N SER A 73 9.78 15.02 19.18
CA SER A 73 8.56 15.70 19.65
C SER A 73 7.31 14.87 19.36
N THR A 74 6.29 15.03 20.18
CA THR A 74 5.02 14.29 20.09
C THR A 74 3.82 15.23 20.01
N LEU A 75 2.94 15.00 19.03
CA LEU A 75 1.64 15.65 18.91
C LEU A 75 0.52 14.64 19.11
N THR A 76 -0.53 15.00 19.86
CA THR A 76 -1.80 14.27 19.86
C THR A 76 -2.95 15.24 19.59
N LEU A 77 -3.77 14.92 18.58
CA LEU A 77 -5.01 15.59 18.28
C LEU A 77 -6.17 14.61 18.51
N THR A 78 -7.15 15.02 19.32
CA THR A 78 -8.36 14.25 19.61
C THR A 78 -9.58 15.09 19.23
N ASP A 79 -10.58 14.51 18.57
CA ASP A 79 -11.82 15.19 18.17
C ASP A 79 -11.56 16.51 17.42
N SER A 80 -10.46 16.60 16.66
CA SER A 80 -9.96 17.86 16.12
C SER A 80 -10.16 17.97 14.60
N THR A 81 -9.97 19.18 14.08
CA THR A 81 -10.03 19.46 12.64
C THR A 81 -8.78 20.18 12.17
N LEU A 82 -8.26 19.75 11.02
CA LEU A 82 -7.13 20.37 10.33
C LEU A 82 -7.52 20.66 8.87
N THR A 83 -7.69 21.93 8.55
CA THR A 83 -8.04 22.40 7.20
C THR A 83 -6.85 23.11 6.55
N ILE A 84 -6.40 22.59 5.43
CA ILE A 84 -5.18 23.02 4.74
C ILE A 84 -5.53 23.58 3.36
N ASP A 85 -5.59 24.91 3.29
CA ASP A 85 -5.67 25.65 2.03
C ASP A 85 -4.29 26.15 1.57
N GLY A 86 -3.29 26.12 2.47
CA GLY A 86 -1.88 26.37 2.15
C GLY A 86 -1.21 25.24 1.37
N ASN A 87 -0.24 25.56 0.51
CA ASN A 87 0.35 24.62 -0.46
C ASN A 87 1.64 23.93 0.02
N PHE A 88 2.12 24.18 1.23
CA PHE A 88 3.43 23.67 1.66
C PHE A 88 3.36 22.26 2.27
N GLY A 89 2.25 21.91 2.91
CA GLY A 89 2.04 20.57 3.44
C GLY A 89 0.97 20.51 4.53
N VAL A 90 0.42 19.32 4.72
CA VAL A 90 -0.50 19.03 5.81
C VAL A 90 0.27 18.88 7.10
N MET A 91 1.26 17.98 7.08
CA MET A 91 2.07 17.61 8.23
C MET A 91 3.44 17.14 7.76
N THR A 92 4.50 17.50 8.47
CA THR A 92 5.84 16.93 8.31
C THR A 92 6.37 16.48 9.66
N LEU A 93 6.67 15.19 9.76
CA LEU A 93 7.30 14.55 10.91
C LEU A 93 8.71 14.12 10.51
N TYR A 94 9.71 14.57 11.24
CA TYR A 94 11.11 14.17 11.01
C TYR A 94 11.85 13.90 12.32
N THR A 95 12.97 13.19 12.21
CA THR A 95 13.93 12.89 13.27
C THR A 95 13.27 12.27 14.52
N GLY A 96 12.58 11.14 14.31
CA GLY A 96 11.98 10.34 15.36
C GLY A 96 10.77 10.97 16.06
N SER A 97 10.12 11.95 15.44
CA SER A 97 8.91 12.57 16.00
C SER A 97 7.68 11.68 15.80
N GLU A 98 6.64 11.95 16.59
CA GLU A 98 5.39 11.20 16.56
C GLU A 98 4.18 12.13 16.48
N ALA A 99 3.20 11.79 15.66
CA ALA A 99 1.89 12.41 15.71
C ALA A 99 0.79 11.36 15.78
N THR A 100 -0.19 11.60 16.64
CA THR A 100 -1.39 10.77 16.79
C THR A 100 -2.63 11.61 16.50
N LEU A 101 -3.43 11.14 15.54
CA LEU A 101 -4.73 11.66 15.18
C LEU A 101 -5.78 10.65 15.65
N ASN A 102 -6.65 11.06 16.55
CA ASN A 102 -7.76 10.25 17.08
C ASN A 102 -9.07 11.02 16.84
N ASP A 103 -10.06 10.38 16.22
CA ASP A 103 -11.32 10.99 15.81
C ASP A 103 -11.13 12.36 15.12
N THR A 104 -10.03 12.51 14.37
CA THR A 104 -9.59 13.79 13.81
C THR A 104 -9.83 13.84 12.31
N THR A 105 -10.39 14.96 11.84
CA THR A 105 -10.64 15.20 10.42
C THR A 105 -9.56 16.11 9.83
N VAL A 106 -8.93 15.66 8.77
CA VAL A 106 -7.93 16.41 8.00
C VAL A 106 -8.41 16.58 6.56
N GLN A 107 -8.37 17.82 6.08
CA GLN A 107 -8.74 18.15 4.71
C GLN A 107 -7.68 19.05 4.06
N ALA A 108 -7.18 18.64 2.90
CA ALA A 108 -6.32 19.45 2.05
C ALA A 108 -6.93 19.60 0.66
N ALA A 109 -7.31 20.82 0.28
CA ALA A 109 -7.96 21.10 -1.00
C ALA A 109 -6.96 21.26 -2.18
N ASN A 110 -5.66 21.11 -1.92
CA ASN A 110 -4.57 21.37 -2.86
C ASN A 110 -3.61 20.17 -2.96
N GLY A 111 -2.36 20.42 -3.40
CA GLY A 111 -1.30 19.42 -3.55
C GLY A 111 -0.58 19.04 -2.25
N SER A 112 -0.97 19.61 -1.11
CA SER A 112 -0.33 19.36 0.18
C SER A 112 -0.42 17.90 0.58
N SER A 113 0.70 17.38 1.05
CA SER A 113 0.87 15.98 1.46
C SER A 113 1.21 15.89 2.95
N VAL A 114 1.09 14.68 3.48
CA VAL A 114 1.65 14.30 4.78
C VAL A 114 3.01 13.65 4.54
N GLN A 115 4.02 14.06 5.29
CA GLN A 115 5.39 13.55 5.19
C GLN A 115 5.81 12.96 6.54
N VAL A 116 6.19 11.68 6.56
CA VAL A 116 6.67 10.97 7.76
C VAL A 116 8.06 10.43 7.44
N GLN A 117 9.08 10.98 8.07
CA GLN A 117 10.47 10.80 7.65
C GLN A 117 11.42 10.51 8.83
N GLN A 118 12.58 9.92 8.58
CA GLN A 118 13.68 9.85 9.55
C GLN A 118 13.28 9.19 10.88
N GLY A 119 12.75 7.97 10.81
CA GLY A 119 12.34 7.19 11.99
C GLY A 119 11.06 7.70 12.68
N SER A 120 10.33 8.61 12.04
CA SER A 120 9.12 9.20 12.64
C SER A 120 7.90 8.29 12.49
N THR A 121 6.88 8.54 13.31
CA THR A 121 5.64 7.74 13.32
C THR A 121 4.40 8.61 13.20
N LEU A 122 3.48 8.23 12.31
CA LEU A 122 2.14 8.78 12.26
C LEU A 122 1.12 7.70 12.64
N ASN A 123 0.31 7.98 13.66
CA ASN A 123 -0.84 7.18 14.04
C ASN A 123 -2.12 7.90 13.61
N VAL A 124 -2.97 7.23 12.83
CA VAL A 124 -4.29 7.70 12.41
C VAL A 124 -5.29 6.66 12.89
N LEU A 125 -5.98 6.98 13.97
CA LEU A 125 -6.71 6.04 14.80
C LEU A 125 -8.16 6.48 14.97
N ASP A 126 -8.99 5.53 15.40
CA ASP A 126 -10.29 5.78 15.99
C ASP A 126 -11.15 6.71 15.12
N GLY A 127 -11.62 6.25 13.97
CA GLY A 127 -12.56 7.02 13.14
C GLY A 127 -11.95 8.23 12.40
N SER A 128 -10.65 8.50 12.54
CA SER A 128 -9.99 9.61 11.87
C SER A 128 -10.12 9.55 10.34
N LYS A 129 -10.18 10.73 9.73
CA LYS A 129 -10.35 10.87 8.28
C LYS A 129 -9.36 11.85 7.69
N ILE A 130 -8.61 11.41 6.68
CA ILE A 130 -7.71 12.26 5.89
C ILE A 130 -8.21 12.32 4.44
N THR A 131 -8.52 13.53 3.96
CA THR A 131 -8.95 13.76 2.57
C THR A 131 -7.98 14.71 1.88
N LEU A 132 -7.30 14.21 0.85
CA LEU A 132 -6.31 14.95 0.06
C LEU A 132 -6.84 15.13 -1.36
N ALA A 133 -6.94 16.36 -1.85
CA ALA A 133 -7.39 16.60 -3.22
C ALA A 133 -6.37 16.09 -4.24
N GLN A 134 -5.08 16.36 -4.01
CA GLN A 134 -4.00 15.95 -4.92
C GLN A 134 -2.77 15.36 -4.22
N GLY A 135 -2.67 15.49 -2.90
CA GLY A 135 -1.52 15.01 -2.12
C GLY A 135 -1.54 13.50 -1.84
N GLN A 136 -0.56 13.07 -1.06
CA GLN A 136 -0.41 11.70 -0.56
C GLN A 136 -0.02 11.67 0.92
N ILE A 137 -0.10 10.50 1.55
CA ILE A 137 0.71 10.20 2.74
C ILE A 137 1.99 9.53 2.27
N ASN A 138 3.13 10.17 2.55
CA ASN A 138 4.45 9.68 2.19
C ASN A 138 5.25 9.30 3.44
N VAL A 139 5.65 8.03 3.54
CA VAL A 139 6.37 7.46 4.68
C VAL A 139 7.73 6.97 4.19
N VAL A 140 8.82 7.49 4.75
CA VAL A 140 10.17 7.22 4.26
C VAL A 140 11.20 7.14 5.38
N ALA A 141 12.19 6.23 5.31
CA ALA A 141 13.26 6.23 6.32
C ALA A 141 14.08 7.52 6.34
N GLY A 142 14.31 8.15 5.20
CA GLY A 142 15.16 9.33 5.06
C GLY A 142 15.88 9.37 3.71
N ASN A 143 17.06 9.96 3.69
CA ASN A 143 17.83 10.22 2.46
C ASN A 143 18.80 9.07 2.12
N THR A 144 19.09 8.18 3.08
CA THR A 144 20.05 7.08 2.89
C THR A 144 19.45 5.72 3.26
N ALA A 145 19.99 4.65 2.68
CA ALA A 145 19.58 3.29 3.00
C ALA A 145 19.92 2.86 4.44
N THR A 146 20.72 3.64 5.16
CA THR A 146 21.07 3.38 6.57
C THR A 146 20.15 4.08 7.57
N ASP A 147 19.27 4.97 7.10
CA ASP A 147 18.36 5.70 7.98
C ASP A 147 17.31 4.73 8.57
N GLU A 148 16.81 5.08 9.76
CA GLU A 148 15.76 4.31 10.43
C GLU A 148 14.42 4.45 9.69
N GLY A 149 13.73 3.32 9.51
CA GLY A 149 12.41 3.27 8.88
C GLY A 149 11.37 4.12 9.60
N SER A 150 10.56 4.85 8.85
CA SER A 150 9.39 5.57 9.38
C SER A 150 8.14 4.71 9.33
N THR A 151 7.16 5.01 10.18
CA THR A 151 5.96 4.17 10.36
C THR A 151 4.68 4.96 10.13
N LEU A 152 3.72 4.34 9.44
CA LEU A 152 2.32 4.72 9.44
C LEU A 152 1.50 3.61 10.08
N ASN A 153 0.75 3.95 11.12
CA ASN A 153 -0.28 3.11 11.69
C ASN A 153 -1.64 3.74 11.36
N LEU A 154 -2.45 3.05 10.56
CA LEU A 154 -3.81 3.46 10.19
C LEU A 154 -4.79 2.42 10.72
N SER A 155 -5.54 2.74 11.76
CA SER A 155 -6.51 1.82 12.39
C SER A 155 -7.90 2.40 12.39
N ASP A 156 -8.88 1.61 11.91
CA ASP A 156 -10.31 1.94 11.96
C ASP A 156 -10.62 3.35 11.46
N SER A 157 -9.89 3.76 10.42
CA SER A 157 -9.79 5.14 9.92
C SER A 157 -9.77 5.16 8.39
N SER A 158 -9.90 6.36 7.81
CA SER A 158 -9.98 6.51 6.36
C SER A 158 -9.00 7.51 5.77
N VAL A 159 -8.47 7.18 4.59
CA VAL A 159 -7.61 8.07 3.79
C VAL A 159 -8.08 8.05 2.34
N SER A 160 -8.25 9.22 1.74
CA SER A 160 -8.63 9.33 0.33
C SER A 160 -7.78 10.33 -0.43
N SER A 161 -7.37 10.00 -1.65
CA SER A 161 -6.75 10.94 -2.59
C SER A 161 -7.34 10.86 -4.01
N ALA A 162 -7.37 12.01 -4.69
CA ALA A 162 -7.64 12.12 -6.13
C ALA A 162 -6.40 12.55 -6.93
N GLY A 163 -5.23 12.62 -6.28
CA GLY A 163 -3.95 12.96 -6.91
C GLY A 163 -3.46 11.91 -7.89
N THR A 164 -2.48 12.27 -8.72
CA THR A 164 -1.84 11.32 -9.65
C THR A 164 -0.84 10.38 -8.95
N MET A 165 -0.35 10.80 -7.78
CA MET A 165 0.48 9.98 -6.90
C MET A 165 -0.41 9.03 -6.08
N SER A 166 0.18 7.94 -5.58
CA SER A 166 -0.55 6.97 -4.76
C SER A 166 -1.11 7.61 -3.49
N THR A 167 -2.26 7.15 -3.00
CA THR A 167 -2.89 7.70 -1.78
C THR A 167 -1.98 7.52 -0.56
N ILE A 168 -1.42 6.33 -0.39
CA ILE A 168 -0.40 6.02 0.62
C ILE A 168 0.83 5.45 -0.09
N GLN A 169 2.01 5.98 0.26
CA GLN A 169 3.29 5.47 -0.22
C GLN A 169 4.27 5.28 0.94
N GLY A 170 4.80 4.07 1.05
CA GLY A 170 5.95 3.74 1.86
C GLY A 170 7.17 3.56 0.96
N THR A 171 8.31 4.13 1.34
CA THR A 171 9.56 4.02 0.59
C THR A 171 10.73 3.81 1.53
N ASN A 172 11.73 3.02 1.15
CA ASN A 172 13.01 2.87 1.86
C ASN A 172 12.80 2.40 3.31
N LYS A 173 12.48 1.13 3.55
CA LYS A 173 12.28 0.57 4.90
C LYS A 173 11.13 1.20 5.71
N ALA A 174 10.16 1.81 5.03
CA ALA A 174 8.95 2.25 5.70
C ALA A 174 8.17 1.03 6.23
N ALA A 175 7.42 1.23 7.31
CA ALA A 175 6.44 0.29 7.80
C ALA A 175 5.03 0.89 7.60
N LEU A 176 4.19 0.19 6.86
CA LEU A 176 2.79 0.56 6.63
C LEU A 176 1.90 -0.48 7.31
N ASN A 177 1.29 -0.13 8.43
CA ASN A 177 0.41 -0.99 9.21
C ASN A 177 -1.03 -0.49 9.07
N LEU A 178 -1.86 -1.18 8.29
CA LEU A 178 -3.19 -0.75 7.89
C LEU A 178 -4.23 -1.74 8.43
N THR A 179 -4.89 -1.39 9.54
CA THR A 179 -5.87 -2.26 10.22
C THR A 179 -7.27 -1.70 10.08
N ASN A 180 -8.21 -2.47 9.53
CA ASN A 180 -9.58 -2.03 9.28
C ASN A 180 -9.68 -0.67 8.56
N ALA A 181 -8.67 -0.36 7.74
CA ALA A 181 -8.56 0.92 7.08
C ALA A 181 -9.51 0.99 5.86
N THR A 182 -10.06 2.18 5.60
CA THR A 182 -10.75 2.48 4.34
C THR A 182 -9.90 3.41 3.50
N ILE A 183 -9.41 2.92 2.36
CA ILE A 183 -8.48 3.67 1.50
C ILE A 183 -9.11 3.84 0.12
N THR A 184 -9.13 5.07 -0.37
CA THR A 184 -9.75 5.40 -1.67
C THR A 184 -8.80 6.21 -2.53
N HIS A 185 -8.56 5.73 -3.75
CA HIS A 185 -7.75 6.42 -4.74
C HIS A 185 -8.56 6.60 -6.02
N THR A 186 -8.88 7.84 -6.41
CA THR A 186 -9.82 8.06 -7.53
C THR A 186 -9.14 8.40 -8.86
N ASN A 187 -7.81 8.28 -8.94
CA ASN A 187 -7.05 8.61 -10.14
C ASN A 187 -6.43 7.36 -10.77
N ALA A 188 -6.52 7.21 -12.09
CA ALA A 188 -6.04 6.01 -12.78
C ALA A 188 -4.51 5.83 -12.80
N SER A 189 -3.71 6.88 -12.53
CA SER A 189 -2.23 6.79 -12.65
C SER A 189 -1.52 6.23 -11.42
N GLY A 190 -2.16 6.33 -10.25
CA GLY A 190 -1.56 5.96 -8.96
C GLY A 190 -2.13 4.66 -8.40
N ALA A 191 -1.60 4.24 -7.25
CA ALA A 191 -2.16 3.14 -6.47
C ALA A 191 -2.91 3.66 -5.24
N ALA A 192 -3.81 2.86 -4.68
CA ALA A 192 -4.33 3.16 -3.34
C ALA A 192 -3.22 3.00 -2.29
N VAL A 193 -2.46 1.92 -2.37
CA VAL A 193 -1.31 1.68 -1.47
C VAL A 193 -0.09 1.28 -2.29
N GLN A 194 1.05 1.90 -1.98
CA GLN A 194 2.32 1.63 -2.65
C GLN A 194 3.43 1.36 -1.64
N ALA A 195 4.09 0.20 -1.75
CA ALA A 195 5.25 -0.18 -0.95
C ALA A 195 6.49 -0.27 -1.85
N ASN A 196 7.50 0.57 -1.58
CA ASN A 196 8.71 0.70 -2.40
C ASN A 196 9.98 0.42 -1.59
N ASN A 197 10.93 -0.31 -2.18
CA ASN A 197 12.30 -0.48 -1.70
C ASN A 197 12.40 -0.88 -0.22
N ALA A 198 12.25 -2.18 0.03
CA ALA A 198 12.30 -2.78 1.37
C ALA A 198 11.24 -2.24 2.35
N THR A 199 10.14 -1.71 1.84
CA THR A 199 9.00 -1.35 2.68
C THR A 199 8.28 -2.62 3.12
N THR A 200 7.86 -2.66 4.38
CA THR A 200 6.97 -3.70 4.90
C THR A 200 5.54 -3.17 4.88
N LEU A 201 4.65 -3.88 4.20
CA LEU A 201 3.23 -3.57 4.11
C LEU A 201 2.41 -4.66 4.80
N ASP A 202 1.68 -4.30 5.86
CA ASP A 202 0.74 -5.18 6.53
C ASP A 202 -0.67 -4.58 6.46
N ILE A 203 -1.59 -5.32 5.86
CA ILE A 203 -3.00 -4.96 5.73
C ILE A 203 -3.82 -6.01 6.47
N SER A 204 -4.57 -5.61 7.49
CA SER A 204 -5.44 -6.49 8.28
C SER A 204 -6.88 -5.95 8.29
N GLY A 205 -7.76 -6.54 7.48
CA GLY A 205 -9.14 -6.10 7.31
C GLY A 205 -9.27 -4.85 6.43
N GLY A 206 -10.47 -4.27 6.41
CA GLY A 206 -10.74 -3.00 5.74
C GLY A 206 -11.06 -3.11 4.25
N ASN A 207 -11.15 -1.94 3.60
CA ASN A 207 -11.56 -1.80 2.21
C ASN A 207 -10.63 -0.87 1.45
N ILE A 208 -10.17 -1.32 0.29
CA ILE A 208 -9.35 -0.55 -0.64
C ILE A 208 -10.12 -0.41 -1.95
N THR A 209 -10.27 0.82 -2.43
CA THR A 209 -10.89 1.12 -3.72
C THR A 209 -9.97 2.01 -4.52
N SER A 210 -9.69 1.64 -5.77
CA SER A 210 -8.78 2.38 -6.63
C SER A 210 -9.28 2.48 -8.07
N ALA A 211 -9.29 3.68 -8.65
CA ALA A 211 -9.46 3.86 -10.09
C ALA A 211 -8.17 3.53 -10.88
N GLY A 212 -7.06 3.30 -10.17
CA GLY A 212 -5.81 2.80 -10.72
C GLY A 212 -5.51 1.44 -10.13
N MET A 213 -4.28 1.24 -9.64
CA MET A 213 -3.90 -0.03 -8.99
C MET A 213 -4.43 -0.09 -7.55
N GLY A 214 -4.82 -1.27 -7.08
CA GLY A 214 -5.14 -1.48 -5.67
C GLY A 214 -3.89 -1.36 -4.80
N VAL A 215 -3.01 -2.35 -4.93
CA VAL A 215 -1.75 -2.45 -4.19
C VAL A 215 -0.57 -2.57 -5.15
N TYR A 216 0.43 -1.71 -4.97
CA TYR A 216 1.68 -1.72 -5.75
C TYR A 216 2.85 -2.11 -4.85
N ILE A 217 3.60 -3.14 -5.24
CA ILE A 217 4.73 -3.70 -4.51
C ILE A 217 5.97 -3.60 -5.40
N LEU A 218 6.96 -2.83 -4.95
CA LEU A 218 8.26 -2.69 -5.59
C LEU A 218 9.36 -3.10 -4.63
N ALA A 219 10.03 -4.22 -4.92
CA ALA A 219 11.14 -4.74 -4.15
C ALA A 219 10.86 -4.74 -2.62
N SER A 220 9.65 -5.14 -2.24
CA SER A 220 9.07 -4.94 -0.90
C SER A 220 8.27 -6.16 -0.47
N ASP A 221 8.08 -6.32 0.84
CA ASP A 221 7.30 -7.42 1.40
C ASP A 221 5.88 -6.95 1.73
N ALA A 222 4.88 -7.79 1.41
CA ALA A 222 3.48 -7.48 1.69
C ALA A 222 2.73 -8.67 2.29
N ARG A 223 1.93 -8.37 3.31
CA ARG A 223 0.94 -9.25 3.93
C ARG A 223 -0.43 -8.60 3.84
N ILE A 224 -1.42 -9.36 3.38
CA ILE A 224 -2.81 -8.94 3.28
C ILE A 224 -3.67 -10.01 3.98
N ASP A 225 -4.42 -9.63 5.00
CA ASP A 225 -5.22 -10.52 5.83
C ASP A 225 -6.63 -9.94 6.02
N GLY A 226 -7.65 -10.51 5.39
CA GLY A 226 -9.04 -10.09 5.63
C GLY A 226 -9.52 -8.84 4.88
N ALA A 227 -8.72 -8.28 3.96
CA ALA A 227 -9.07 -7.04 3.24
C ALA A 227 -9.87 -7.30 1.95
N THR A 228 -10.71 -6.32 1.58
CA THR A 228 -11.33 -6.26 0.25
C THR A 228 -10.64 -5.21 -0.61
N ILE A 229 -10.14 -5.60 -1.78
CA ILE A 229 -9.50 -4.72 -2.77
C ILE A 229 -10.37 -4.69 -4.02
N ASN A 230 -10.77 -3.50 -4.45
CA ASN A 230 -11.46 -3.27 -5.72
C ASN A 230 -10.64 -2.26 -6.54
N ALA A 231 -10.20 -2.65 -7.74
CA ALA A 231 -9.36 -1.81 -8.58
C ALA A 231 -9.84 -1.78 -10.03
N ASP A 232 -9.94 -0.59 -10.63
CA ASP A 232 -10.21 -0.44 -12.07
C ASP A 232 -8.94 -0.80 -12.90
N GLY A 233 -7.75 -0.69 -12.29
CA GLY A 233 -6.50 -1.27 -12.79
C GLY A 233 -6.16 -2.55 -12.05
N ASP A 234 -4.87 -2.90 -12.02
CA ASP A 234 -4.44 -4.15 -11.40
C ASP A 234 -4.75 -4.17 -9.89
N GLY A 235 -5.31 -5.28 -9.40
CA GLY A 235 -5.63 -5.48 -7.99
C GLY A 235 -4.36 -5.44 -7.14
N ILE A 236 -3.42 -6.33 -7.44
CA ILE A 236 -2.09 -6.39 -6.83
C ILE A 236 -1.03 -6.47 -7.93
N PHE A 237 -0.11 -5.50 -7.95
CA PHE A 237 1.00 -5.43 -8.88
C PHE A 237 2.34 -5.58 -8.15
N ILE A 238 3.20 -6.49 -8.62
CA ILE A 238 4.53 -6.74 -8.05
C ILE A 238 5.60 -6.51 -9.12
N THR A 239 6.61 -5.70 -8.81
CA THR A 239 7.73 -5.45 -9.73
C THR A 239 9.08 -5.30 -9.02
N SER A 240 10.15 -5.51 -9.78
CA SER A 240 11.51 -5.10 -9.39
C SER A 240 12.01 -3.90 -10.21
N LYS A 241 11.25 -3.48 -11.22
CA LYS A 241 11.64 -2.39 -12.12
C LYS A 241 11.66 -1.08 -11.33
N ARG A 242 12.85 -0.47 -11.22
CA ARG A 242 13.13 0.77 -10.47
C ARG A 242 13.44 0.56 -8.98
N LYS A 243 13.79 -0.67 -8.59
CA LYS A 243 14.47 -0.88 -7.31
C LYS A 243 15.69 0.04 -7.21
N LEU A 244 15.85 0.71 -6.07
CA LEU A 244 17.00 1.58 -5.82
C LEU A 244 18.25 0.77 -5.48
N ASP A 245 19.41 1.26 -5.93
CA ASP A 245 20.70 0.70 -5.56
C ASP A 245 20.89 0.75 -4.03
N GLY A 246 21.47 -0.32 -3.47
CA GLY A 246 21.68 -0.47 -2.03
C GLY A 246 20.50 -1.05 -1.24
N TYR A 247 19.35 -1.30 -1.89
CA TYR A 247 18.25 -2.06 -1.31
C TYR A 247 18.19 -3.48 -1.87
N GLU A 248 17.93 -4.44 -0.99
CA GLU A 248 17.62 -5.81 -1.38
C GLU A 248 16.28 -5.84 -2.11
N ASP A 249 16.15 -6.77 -3.06
CA ASP A 249 14.84 -7.07 -3.61
C ASP A 249 14.12 -7.96 -2.61
N LEU A 250 13.08 -7.44 -1.93
CA LEU A 250 12.34 -8.17 -0.89
C LEU A 250 10.97 -8.68 -1.35
N ASN A 251 10.69 -8.64 -2.65
CA ASN A 251 9.40 -9.05 -3.20
C ASN A 251 8.94 -10.41 -2.65
N ALA A 252 7.88 -10.34 -1.86
CA ALA A 252 7.18 -11.45 -1.25
C ALA A 252 5.72 -11.02 -1.00
N LEU A 253 4.79 -11.96 -1.14
CA LEU A 253 3.37 -11.70 -0.94
C LEU A 253 2.71 -12.88 -0.23
N THR A 254 2.01 -12.57 0.87
CA THR A 254 1.05 -13.50 1.50
C THR A 254 -0.31 -12.84 1.55
N VAL A 255 -1.34 -13.55 1.06
CA VAL A 255 -2.73 -13.12 1.09
C VAL A 255 -3.56 -14.17 1.82
N ASN A 256 -4.32 -13.74 2.82
CA ASN A 256 -5.17 -14.57 3.66
C ASN A 256 -6.56 -13.94 3.76
N LYS A 257 -7.63 -14.73 3.60
CA LYS A 257 -9.03 -14.28 3.83
C LYS A 257 -9.42 -12.99 3.08
N ALA A 258 -8.77 -12.71 1.95
CA ALA A 258 -8.96 -11.46 1.23
C ALA A 258 -9.85 -11.67 0.00
N GLN A 259 -10.47 -10.59 -0.43
CA GLN A 259 -11.15 -10.52 -1.73
C GLN A 259 -10.42 -9.49 -2.60
N VAL A 260 -10.00 -9.89 -3.80
CA VAL A 260 -9.33 -9.01 -4.76
C VAL A 260 -10.11 -9.02 -6.07
N ASN A 261 -10.80 -7.92 -6.35
CA ASN A 261 -11.55 -7.71 -7.58
C ASN A 261 -10.80 -6.67 -8.44
N SER A 262 -10.62 -6.96 -9.72
CA SER A 262 -9.97 -6.03 -10.66
C SER A 262 -10.64 -6.05 -12.03
N ASP A 263 -10.73 -4.89 -12.66
CA ASP A 263 -11.20 -4.77 -14.05
C ASP A 263 -10.13 -5.21 -15.08
N THR A 264 -8.87 -5.39 -14.65
CA THR A 264 -7.76 -5.82 -15.50
C THR A 264 -7.16 -7.14 -15.03
N ILE A 265 -6.30 -7.09 -14.01
CA ILE A 265 -5.52 -8.23 -13.51
C ILE A 265 -5.61 -8.29 -11.99
N ALA A 266 -6.05 -9.40 -11.42
CA ALA A 266 -6.15 -9.51 -9.96
C ALA A 266 -4.77 -9.62 -9.29
N LEU A 267 -3.88 -10.47 -9.81
CA LEU A 267 -2.47 -10.59 -9.38
C LEU A 267 -1.51 -10.52 -10.57
N HIS A 268 -0.70 -9.46 -10.63
CA HIS A 268 0.26 -9.23 -11.70
C HIS A 268 1.70 -9.27 -11.17
N VAL A 269 2.47 -10.28 -11.60
CA VAL A 269 3.93 -10.30 -11.44
C VAL A 269 4.55 -9.73 -12.71
N ASP A 270 5.12 -8.52 -12.63
CA ASP A 270 5.66 -7.82 -13.79
C ASP A 270 6.90 -8.53 -14.37
N THR A 271 7.26 -8.19 -15.60
CA THR A 271 8.48 -8.67 -16.27
C THR A 271 9.76 -8.15 -15.63
N GLY A 272 10.79 -8.99 -15.53
CA GLY A 272 12.07 -8.65 -14.90
C GLY A 272 12.01 -8.56 -13.37
N THR A 273 11.02 -9.21 -12.76
CA THR A 273 10.77 -9.22 -11.32
C THR A 273 11.39 -10.44 -10.67
N THR A 274 12.09 -10.23 -9.55
CA THR A 274 12.55 -11.31 -8.69
C THR A 274 11.53 -11.53 -7.59
N ILE A 275 11.12 -12.78 -7.37
CA ILE A 275 10.25 -13.18 -6.26
C ILE A 275 11.07 -14.11 -5.35
N ASN A 276 11.26 -13.72 -4.09
CA ASN A 276 12.23 -14.39 -3.20
C ASN A 276 11.64 -15.56 -2.41
N ALA A 277 10.32 -15.55 -2.24
CA ALA A 277 9.57 -16.59 -1.56
C ALA A 277 8.29 -16.87 -2.35
N PRO A 278 7.72 -18.08 -2.23
CA PRO A 278 6.44 -18.38 -2.84
C PRO A 278 5.38 -17.32 -2.48
N ILE A 279 4.58 -16.93 -3.47
CA ILE A 279 3.36 -16.16 -3.24
C ILE A 279 2.34 -17.15 -2.67
N VAL A 280 1.81 -16.86 -1.48
CA VAL A 280 0.86 -17.74 -0.80
C VAL A 280 -0.50 -17.06 -0.72
N LEU A 281 -1.51 -17.70 -1.30
CA LEU A 281 -2.91 -17.29 -1.28
C LEU A 281 -3.68 -18.32 -0.45
N THR A 282 -4.35 -17.88 0.62
CA THR A 282 -5.05 -18.77 1.55
C THR A 282 -6.44 -18.22 1.86
N ASP A 283 -7.47 -19.08 1.81
CA ASP A 283 -8.86 -18.71 2.15
C ASP A 283 -9.37 -17.47 1.39
N SER A 284 -8.87 -17.21 0.19
CA SER A 284 -9.06 -15.94 -0.52
C SER A 284 -9.82 -16.10 -1.83
N THR A 285 -10.35 -14.99 -2.34
CA THR A 285 -11.00 -14.92 -3.66
C THR A 285 -10.33 -13.85 -4.51
N PHE A 286 -9.97 -14.21 -5.74
CA PHE A 286 -9.44 -13.31 -6.76
C PHE A 286 -10.36 -13.37 -7.99
N GLU A 287 -10.79 -12.21 -8.49
CA GLU A 287 -11.68 -12.09 -9.63
C GLU A 287 -11.24 -10.96 -10.56
N ALA A 288 -10.93 -11.30 -11.81
CA ALA A 288 -10.61 -10.36 -12.88
C ALA A 288 -10.74 -11.04 -14.24
N PRO A 289 -10.72 -10.31 -15.37
CA PRO A 289 -10.57 -10.93 -16.68
C PRO A 289 -9.31 -11.82 -16.76
N GLU A 290 -8.17 -11.31 -16.28
CA GLU A 290 -6.93 -12.07 -16.10
C GLU A 290 -6.68 -12.21 -14.58
N VAL A 291 -6.97 -13.37 -13.99
CA VAL A 291 -6.81 -13.54 -12.54
C VAL A 291 -5.34 -13.52 -12.11
N ILE A 292 -4.45 -14.07 -12.94
CA ILE A 292 -3.00 -14.11 -12.67
C ILE A 292 -2.23 -13.82 -13.97
N LYS A 293 -1.31 -12.86 -13.89
CA LYS A 293 -0.32 -12.59 -14.93
C LYS A 293 1.09 -12.88 -14.48
N LEU A 294 1.76 -13.79 -15.18
CA LEU A 294 3.14 -14.18 -14.96
C LEU A 294 4.06 -13.53 -15.99
N GLY A 295 4.61 -12.37 -15.64
CA GLY A 295 5.68 -11.71 -16.40
C GLY A 295 7.08 -12.15 -16.01
N SER A 296 7.24 -12.81 -14.86
CA SER A 296 8.51 -13.36 -14.38
C SER A 296 8.29 -14.67 -13.65
N LYS A 297 9.39 -15.35 -13.33
CA LYS A 297 9.37 -16.59 -12.54
C LYS A 297 8.68 -16.36 -11.20
N ALA A 298 7.62 -17.11 -10.93
CA ALA A 298 6.95 -17.13 -9.64
C ALA A 298 6.51 -18.55 -9.25
N VAL A 299 6.49 -18.80 -7.94
CA VAL A 299 5.85 -19.97 -7.34
C VAL A 299 4.63 -19.46 -6.60
N ILE A 300 3.43 -19.84 -7.04
CA ILE A 300 2.15 -19.44 -6.46
C ILE A 300 1.50 -20.67 -5.82
N GLN A 301 1.15 -20.56 -4.54
CA GLN A 301 0.45 -21.57 -3.77
C GLN A 301 -0.94 -21.05 -3.41
N ALA A 302 -1.97 -21.59 -4.04
CA ALA A 302 -3.37 -21.31 -3.73
C ALA A 302 -3.92 -22.44 -2.84
N ASN A 303 -4.35 -22.06 -1.63
CA ASN A 303 -4.84 -22.96 -0.59
C ASN A 303 -6.26 -22.53 -0.22
N ASN A 304 -7.26 -23.40 -0.40
CA ASN A 304 -8.67 -23.04 -0.21
C ASN A 304 -9.03 -21.69 -0.85
N THR A 305 -8.52 -21.44 -2.06
CA THR A 305 -8.59 -20.16 -2.74
C THR A 305 -9.40 -20.29 -4.03
N THR A 306 -10.25 -19.31 -4.30
CA THR A 306 -11.05 -19.22 -5.52
C THR A 306 -10.41 -18.22 -6.48
N LEU A 307 -10.06 -18.67 -7.67
CA LEU A 307 -9.50 -17.87 -8.75
C LEU A 307 -10.51 -17.83 -9.91
N ILE A 308 -10.98 -16.65 -10.26
CA ILE A 308 -11.96 -16.43 -11.34
C ILE A 308 -11.32 -15.49 -12.37
N GLY A 309 -11.09 -16.02 -13.57
CA GLY A 309 -10.38 -15.33 -14.64
C GLY A 309 -9.26 -16.19 -15.24
N ASP A 310 -8.66 -15.66 -16.31
CA ASP A 310 -7.62 -16.36 -17.04
C ASP A 310 -6.24 -16.25 -16.36
N VAL A 311 -5.42 -17.27 -16.52
CA VAL A 311 -4.00 -17.25 -16.14
C VAL A 311 -3.17 -17.12 -17.39
N ALA A 312 -2.36 -16.07 -17.50
CA ALA A 312 -1.47 -15.90 -18.65
C ALA A 312 0.00 -15.76 -18.24
N GLN A 313 0.87 -16.22 -19.13
CA GLN A 313 2.31 -16.06 -19.02
C GLN A 313 2.84 -15.25 -20.20
N SER A 314 3.67 -14.25 -19.91
CA SER A 314 4.26 -13.38 -20.94
C SER A 314 5.77 -13.55 -21.13
N ASP A 315 6.43 -14.32 -20.27
CA ASP A 315 7.85 -14.66 -20.41
C ASP A 315 8.08 -16.16 -20.59
N MET A 316 9.34 -16.56 -20.79
CA MET A 316 9.72 -17.97 -20.96
C MET A 316 10.29 -18.60 -19.68
N SER A 317 10.03 -18.01 -18.52
CA SER A 317 10.58 -18.50 -17.26
C SER A 317 9.75 -19.66 -16.70
N SER A 318 10.41 -20.57 -15.97
CA SER A 318 9.69 -21.69 -15.37
C SER A 318 9.00 -21.28 -14.06
N SER A 319 7.69 -21.16 -14.10
CA SER A 319 6.82 -20.81 -12.98
C SER A 319 5.98 -22.02 -12.51
N SER A 320 5.29 -21.89 -11.38
CA SER A 320 4.34 -22.90 -10.91
C SER A 320 3.14 -22.28 -10.22
N LEU A 321 1.96 -22.85 -10.46
CA LEU A 321 0.71 -22.57 -9.75
C LEU A 321 0.18 -23.90 -9.18
N SER A 322 0.06 -23.98 -7.85
CA SER A 322 -0.56 -25.13 -7.19
C SER A 322 -1.91 -24.75 -6.60
N LEU A 323 -2.94 -25.52 -6.93
CA LEU A 323 -4.27 -25.47 -6.32
C LEU A 323 -4.34 -26.59 -5.27
N SER A 324 -4.61 -26.23 -4.02
CA SER A 324 -4.75 -27.20 -2.94
C SER A 324 -5.90 -26.88 -1.99
N GLN A 325 -6.29 -27.85 -1.16
CA GLN A 325 -7.25 -27.68 -0.06
C GLN A 325 -8.59 -27.10 -0.53
N GLY A 326 -9.16 -27.66 -1.60
CA GLY A 326 -10.44 -27.22 -2.16
C GLY A 326 -10.35 -25.97 -3.02
N SER A 327 -9.14 -25.59 -3.47
CA SER A 327 -8.98 -24.44 -4.36
C SER A 327 -9.65 -24.67 -5.70
N THR A 328 -10.16 -23.58 -6.28
CA THR A 328 -10.82 -23.60 -7.58
C THR A 328 -10.20 -22.57 -8.51
N LEU A 329 -9.99 -22.97 -9.76
CA LEU A 329 -9.68 -22.06 -10.87
C LEU A 329 -10.83 -22.14 -11.87
N THR A 330 -11.45 -21.01 -12.20
CA THR A 330 -12.45 -20.91 -13.28
C THR A 330 -11.95 -19.93 -14.32
N GLY A 331 -11.53 -20.44 -15.47
CA GLY A 331 -10.88 -19.68 -16.52
C GLY A 331 -10.00 -20.56 -17.41
N SER A 332 -9.34 -19.95 -18.38
CA SER A 332 -8.32 -20.59 -19.22
C SER A 332 -6.91 -20.38 -18.67
N VAL A 333 -5.96 -21.20 -19.14
CA VAL A 333 -4.54 -21.06 -18.81
C VAL A 333 -3.74 -21.00 -20.09
N ASP A 334 -2.99 -19.92 -20.31
CA ASP A 334 -2.00 -19.78 -21.38
C ASP A 334 -0.61 -19.56 -20.78
N ALA A 335 0.00 -20.66 -20.35
CA ALA A 335 1.23 -20.64 -19.57
C ALA A 335 2.16 -21.81 -19.94
N MET A 336 2.73 -21.76 -21.14
CA MET A 336 3.55 -22.83 -21.75
C MET A 336 4.79 -23.24 -20.93
N PHE A 337 5.31 -22.39 -20.04
CA PHE A 337 6.48 -22.71 -19.20
C PHE A 337 6.11 -22.91 -17.73
N THR A 338 4.82 -22.94 -17.43
CA THR A 338 4.32 -23.04 -16.06
C THR A 338 3.84 -24.45 -15.74
N THR A 339 4.15 -24.92 -14.54
CA THR A 339 3.56 -26.14 -13.98
C THR A 339 2.26 -25.80 -13.26
N LEU A 340 1.16 -26.42 -13.69
CA LEU A 340 -0.12 -26.40 -12.97
C LEU A 340 -0.25 -27.70 -12.16
N SER A 341 -0.57 -27.58 -10.88
CA SER A 341 -0.78 -28.73 -9.99
C SER A 341 -2.12 -28.63 -9.28
N LEU A 342 -2.88 -29.73 -9.23
CA LEU A 342 -4.13 -29.85 -8.51
C LEU A 342 -4.04 -31.03 -7.54
N ASP A 343 -4.34 -30.82 -6.27
CA ASP A 343 -4.56 -31.92 -5.32
C ASP A 343 -5.95 -32.57 -5.51
N ASP A 344 -6.20 -33.67 -4.79
CA ASP A 344 -7.41 -34.50 -4.88
C ASP A 344 -8.71 -33.80 -4.43
N THR A 345 -8.62 -32.56 -3.93
CA THR A 345 -9.77 -31.75 -3.51
C THR A 345 -9.99 -30.54 -4.43
N SER A 346 -9.04 -30.24 -5.31
CA SER A 346 -9.03 -29.01 -6.10
C SER A 346 -9.67 -29.19 -7.46
N GLN A 347 -10.16 -28.08 -8.03
CA GLN A 347 -10.89 -28.10 -9.30
C GLN A 347 -10.40 -27.02 -10.26
N TRP A 348 -10.33 -27.37 -11.54
CA TRP A 348 -10.18 -26.42 -12.62
C TRP A 348 -11.38 -26.51 -13.58
N ASN A 349 -12.19 -25.46 -13.60
CA ASN A 349 -13.28 -25.25 -14.55
C ASN A 349 -12.75 -24.48 -15.75
N MET A 350 -12.29 -25.21 -16.76
CA MET A 350 -11.69 -24.65 -17.96
C MET A 350 -12.78 -24.07 -18.88
N THR A 351 -12.65 -22.79 -19.21
CA THR A 351 -13.65 -22.05 -20.02
C THR A 351 -13.31 -21.99 -21.50
N ASP A 352 -12.01 -21.96 -21.83
CA ASP A 352 -11.48 -21.82 -23.20
C ASP A 352 -10.23 -22.69 -23.38
N PRO A 353 -9.81 -22.98 -24.64
CA PRO A 353 -8.60 -23.73 -24.92
C PRO A 353 -7.40 -23.23 -24.12
N SER A 354 -6.62 -24.16 -23.58
CA SER A 354 -5.58 -23.86 -22.60
C SER A 354 -4.30 -24.62 -22.92
N THR A 355 -3.18 -23.99 -22.61
CA THR A 355 -1.83 -24.51 -22.75
C THR A 355 -1.10 -24.39 -21.42
N VAL A 356 -0.61 -25.52 -20.91
CA VAL A 356 0.25 -25.57 -19.71
C VAL A 356 1.57 -26.23 -20.05
N GLY A 357 2.63 -25.82 -19.38
CA GLY A 357 3.95 -26.45 -19.52
C GLY A 357 3.96 -27.88 -19.00
N ASN A 358 3.58 -28.04 -17.73
CA ASN A 358 3.39 -29.35 -17.11
C ASN A 358 2.07 -29.36 -16.33
N LEU A 359 1.45 -30.54 -16.25
CA LEU A 359 0.24 -30.75 -15.47
C LEU A 359 0.42 -31.92 -14.52
N THR A 360 0.23 -31.69 -13.22
CA THR A 360 0.05 -32.73 -12.20
C THR A 360 -1.37 -32.63 -11.71
N ASN A 361 -2.19 -33.64 -11.98
CA ASN A 361 -3.62 -33.59 -11.67
C ASN A 361 -4.04 -34.80 -10.85
N ASP A 362 -4.24 -34.59 -9.55
CA ASP A 362 -4.92 -35.52 -8.66
C ASP A 362 -6.39 -35.12 -8.41
N GLY A 363 -6.77 -33.90 -8.80
CA GLY A 363 -8.12 -33.34 -8.69
C GLY A 363 -8.96 -33.43 -9.97
N ASP A 364 -9.96 -32.55 -10.08
CA ASP A 364 -10.92 -32.54 -11.18
C ASP A 364 -10.66 -31.39 -12.17
N ILE A 365 -10.65 -31.71 -13.47
CA ILE A 365 -10.64 -30.73 -14.55
C ILE A 365 -11.94 -30.87 -15.33
N THR A 366 -12.79 -29.85 -15.25
CA THR A 366 -14.02 -29.77 -16.03
C THR A 366 -13.74 -29.00 -17.32
N LEU A 367 -13.91 -29.67 -18.45
CA LEU A 367 -13.80 -29.05 -19.77
C LEU A 367 -15.15 -28.43 -20.15
N GLY A 368 -15.32 -27.14 -19.85
CA GLY A 368 -16.49 -26.37 -20.26
C GLY A 368 -16.45 -26.10 -21.76
N ASN A 369 -17.48 -26.51 -22.51
CA ASN A 369 -17.64 -26.07 -23.88
C ASN A 369 -18.32 -24.70 -23.88
N ALA A 370 -17.66 -23.66 -24.37
CA ALA A 370 -18.34 -22.43 -24.76
C ALA A 370 -19.48 -22.77 -25.74
N SER A 371 -20.67 -22.23 -25.53
CA SER A 371 -21.84 -22.52 -26.38
C SER A 371 -21.53 -22.15 -27.84
N GLY A 372 -21.45 -23.15 -28.73
CA GLY A 372 -21.11 -22.97 -30.15
C GLY A 372 -19.65 -23.25 -30.53
N SER A 373 -18.79 -23.63 -29.58
CA SER A 373 -17.41 -24.08 -29.83
C SER A 373 -17.35 -25.49 -30.43
N THR A 374 -16.35 -25.75 -31.27
CA THR A 374 -16.02 -27.09 -31.80
C THR A 374 -15.36 -28.03 -30.78
N GLY A 375 -15.25 -27.59 -29.52
CA GLY A 375 -14.68 -28.34 -28.40
C GLY A 375 -13.60 -27.53 -27.68
N THR A 376 -13.38 -27.85 -26.41
CA THR A 376 -12.35 -27.25 -25.56
C THR A 376 -11.10 -28.14 -25.55
N LEU A 377 -9.93 -27.57 -25.88
CA LEU A 377 -8.66 -28.30 -26.03
C LEU A 377 -7.68 -27.95 -24.91
N LEU A 378 -7.21 -28.96 -24.19
CA LEU A 378 -6.10 -28.83 -23.23
C LEU A 378 -4.81 -29.36 -23.86
N THR A 379 -3.81 -28.48 -24.00
CA THR A 379 -2.47 -28.83 -24.47
C THR A 379 -1.50 -28.84 -23.29
N VAL A 380 -0.80 -29.95 -23.10
CA VAL A 380 0.30 -30.08 -22.13
C VAL A 380 1.59 -30.19 -22.92
N ALA A 381 2.52 -29.24 -22.72
CA ALA A 381 3.80 -29.29 -23.39
C ALA A 381 4.61 -30.51 -22.93
N ILE A 382 5.41 -31.07 -23.85
CA ILE A 382 6.40 -32.10 -23.49
C ILE A 382 7.71 -31.34 -23.24
N PRO A 383 8.36 -31.50 -22.07
CA PRO A 383 9.57 -30.77 -21.72
C PRO A 383 10.76 -31.02 -22.64
#